data_AF-A0A2D9I3S0-F1
#
_entry.id   AF-A0A2D9I3S0-F1
#
_cell.length_a   1.000
_cell.length_b   1.000
_cell.length_c   1.000
_cell.angle_alpha   90.00
_cell.angle_beta   90.00
_cell.angle_gamma   90.00
#
_symmetry.space_group_name_H-M   'P 1'
#
loop_
_entity.id
_entity.type
_entity.pdbx_description
1 polymer ?
#
loop_
_entity_poly.entity_id
_entity_poly.type
_entity_poly.pdbx_seq_one_letter_code
_entity_poly.pdbx_strand_id
1 'polypeptide(L)'
;MIQYFATNRHMEKLGQAVENRDRTLRHKMSEGGYYFVDMDIYMAFYMGTTDSSEMPRGAAIEDSSHVVFDKFLEDPRIGTIVVCVHGFNVELFEAFTWFRILTDTMKHKPGLSKKIITSKADLDCLGDAEAGSLTAFIGFSWPSDGSALKYPSDQKEAIGSTAAFGGLLARIRKTGKRLNLICHSMGNYVACHTFKDLINKVVIPPDVVGDKTLVPLLERKELAPGGGVEDVVGKDWFVDTFVMIAPDVERRHVTKCKDPDQHHETLYVGPFYSGLQHLVRRKVNVYSRFDGALSISNIEKMPREAALSVADTMNTVTFGLFKFLERNPDYHWEKRLGEAPAPMNAAPGFCSLNATELAGRKIDHSDHIDAPEIAWKIAEELGIH
;
A
#
# COMPACT_ATOMS: atom_id res chain seq x y z
N MET A 1 -16.75 9.97 7.13
CA MET A 1 -15.98 8.72 7.29
C MET A 1 -14.61 8.82 6.59
N ILE A 2 -13.78 7.75 6.51
CA ILE A 2 -12.49 7.77 5.76
C ILE A 2 -12.73 8.27 4.33
N GLN A 3 -12.00 9.31 3.93
CA GLN A 3 -12.05 9.87 2.57
C GLN A 3 -11.15 9.06 1.63
N TYR A 4 -11.63 8.73 0.43
CA TYR A 4 -10.87 7.92 -0.54
C TYR A 4 -10.47 8.70 -1.77
N PHE A 5 -9.19 8.60 -2.15
CA PHE A 5 -8.70 9.03 -3.43
C PHE A 5 -9.10 8.03 -4.52
N ALA A 6 -9.85 8.50 -5.51
CA ALA A 6 -10.27 7.71 -6.67
C ALA A 6 -9.22 7.74 -7.78
N THR A 7 -9.03 6.58 -8.42
CA THR A 7 -8.17 6.40 -9.61
C THR A 7 -9.01 6.10 -10.86
N ASN A 8 -8.35 5.88 -12.00
CA ASN A 8 -8.91 5.79 -13.35
C ASN A 8 -10.30 5.13 -13.48
N ARG A 9 -10.53 3.92 -12.95
CA ARG A 9 -11.86 3.27 -13.09
C ARG A 9 -12.92 3.89 -12.20
N HIS A 10 -12.57 4.30 -10.98
CA HIS A 10 -13.48 5.08 -10.14
C HIS A 10 -13.74 6.45 -10.76
N MET A 11 -12.74 7.06 -11.41
CA MET A 11 -12.88 8.29 -12.18
C MET A 11 -13.75 8.10 -13.43
N GLU A 12 -13.68 6.95 -14.11
CA GLU A 12 -14.58 6.60 -15.22
C GLU A 12 -16.02 6.49 -14.73
N LYS A 13 -16.27 5.74 -13.64
CA LYS A 13 -17.58 5.62 -13.01
C LYS A 13 -18.11 6.99 -12.54
N LEU A 14 -17.26 7.80 -11.89
CA LEU A 14 -17.57 9.17 -11.49
C LEU A 14 -17.92 10.04 -12.71
N GLY A 15 -17.11 9.98 -13.77
CA GLY A 15 -17.31 10.74 -15.00
C GLY A 15 -18.60 10.37 -15.74
N GLN A 16 -19.00 9.09 -15.70
CA GLN A 16 -20.30 8.61 -16.19
C GLN A 16 -21.47 9.14 -15.34
N ALA A 17 -21.32 9.22 -14.02
CA ALA A 17 -22.35 9.76 -13.14
C ALA A 17 -22.55 11.29 -13.29
N VAL A 18 -21.52 12.02 -13.71
CA VAL A 18 -21.52 13.49 -13.91
C VAL A 18 -22.20 13.92 -15.23
N GLU A 19 -22.63 12.98 -16.09
CA GLU A 19 -22.94 13.17 -17.52
C GLU A 19 -23.99 14.22 -17.93
N ASN A 20 -24.63 15.00 -17.05
CA ASN A 20 -25.72 15.90 -17.48
C ASN A 20 -25.60 17.39 -17.12
N ARG A 21 -24.57 17.89 -16.43
CA ARG A 21 -24.48 19.35 -16.16
C ARG A 21 -23.10 20.00 -16.20
N ASP A 22 -22.04 19.32 -15.79
CA ASP A 22 -20.73 19.97 -15.67
C ASP A 22 -19.67 19.35 -16.60
N ARG A 23 -19.66 19.84 -17.85
CA ARG A 23 -18.63 19.47 -18.85
C ARG A 23 -17.22 19.83 -18.38
N THR A 24 -17.06 20.84 -17.53
CA THR A 24 -15.77 21.26 -17.01
C THR A 24 -15.25 20.27 -15.97
N LEU A 25 -16.10 19.79 -15.06
CA LEU A 25 -15.76 18.74 -14.10
C LEU A 25 -15.43 17.43 -14.83
N ARG A 26 -16.24 17.02 -15.81
CA ARG A 26 -15.95 15.84 -16.64
C ARG A 26 -14.63 15.96 -17.38
N HIS A 27 -14.33 17.13 -17.94
CA HIS A 27 -13.06 17.36 -18.64
C HIS A 27 -11.87 17.25 -17.68
N LYS A 28 -11.93 17.92 -16.51
CA LYS A 28 -10.90 17.81 -15.47
C LYS A 28 -10.74 16.38 -14.94
N MET A 29 -11.80 15.59 -14.89
CA MET A 29 -11.75 14.15 -14.55
C MET A 29 -11.07 13.33 -15.64
N SER A 30 -11.41 13.58 -16.92
CA SER A 30 -10.82 12.89 -18.06
C SER A 30 -9.36 13.25 -18.34
N GLU A 31 -8.91 14.42 -17.88
CA GLU A 31 -7.51 14.87 -17.96
C GLU A 31 -6.62 14.28 -16.83
N GLY A 32 -7.18 13.39 -15.99
CA GLY A 32 -6.44 12.75 -14.91
C GLY A 32 -6.36 13.56 -13.62
N GLY A 33 -7.35 14.42 -13.35
CA GLY A 33 -7.41 15.22 -12.13
C GLY A 33 -7.55 14.39 -10.84
N TYR A 34 -7.20 15.00 -9.72
CA TYR A 34 -7.26 14.43 -8.36
C TYR A 34 -8.69 14.49 -7.81
N TYR A 35 -9.33 13.34 -7.57
CA TYR A 35 -10.68 13.32 -6.98
C TYR A 35 -10.78 12.43 -5.77
N PHE A 36 -11.36 12.99 -4.72
CA PHE A 36 -11.83 12.25 -3.58
C PHE A 36 -13.30 11.89 -3.73
N VAL A 37 -13.66 10.74 -3.17
CA VAL A 37 -15.03 10.26 -3.07
C VAL A 37 -15.54 10.55 -1.67
N ASP A 38 -16.70 11.19 -1.60
CA ASP A 38 -17.50 11.28 -0.40
C ASP A 38 -18.08 9.90 -0.09
N MET A 39 -17.40 9.21 0.82
CA MET A 39 -17.78 7.86 1.22
C MET A 39 -19.10 7.81 1.99
N ASP A 40 -19.56 8.92 2.57
CA ASP A 40 -20.83 8.95 3.29
C ASP A 40 -21.98 8.82 2.27
N ILE A 41 -21.87 9.54 1.15
CA ILE A 41 -22.82 9.45 0.03
C ILE A 41 -22.71 8.09 -0.68
N TYR A 42 -21.49 7.63 -0.96
CA TYR A 42 -21.26 6.35 -1.64
C TYR A 42 -21.80 5.16 -0.83
N MET A 43 -21.48 5.08 0.46
CA MET A 43 -21.94 3.96 1.30
C MET A 43 -23.45 4.00 1.53
N ALA A 44 -24.06 5.18 1.65
CA ALA A 44 -25.52 5.29 1.74
C ALA A 44 -26.23 4.73 0.49
N PHE A 45 -25.69 5.00 -0.70
CA PHE A 45 -26.19 4.41 -1.94
C PHE A 45 -25.99 2.89 -1.95
N TYR A 46 -24.77 2.41 -1.70
CA TYR A 46 -24.46 0.98 -1.72
C TYR A 46 -25.32 0.20 -0.73
N MET A 47 -25.58 0.72 0.47
CA MET A 47 -26.47 0.08 1.44
C MET A 47 -27.93 0.02 0.97
N GLY A 48 -28.35 0.96 0.09
CA GLY A 48 -29.69 0.99 -0.49
C GLY A 48 -29.86 0.12 -1.74
N THR A 49 -28.80 -0.07 -2.53
CA THR A 49 -28.87 -0.75 -3.84
C THR A 49 -28.11 -2.07 -3.90
N THR A 50 -27.11 -2.25 -3.04
CA THR A 50 -26.06 -3.29 -3.12
C THR A 50 -25.26 -3.29 -4.43
N ASP A 51 -25.35 -2.21 -5.21
CA ASP A 51 -24.63 -2.05 -6.46
C ASP A 51 -23.31 -1.30 -6.21
N SER A 52 -22.20 -2.03 -6.30
CA SER A 52 -20.84 -1.52 -6.20
C SER A 52 -20.26 -1.08 -7.56
N SER A 53 -20.96 -1.42 -8.65
CA SER A 53 -20.55 -1.09 -10.01
C SER A 53 -20.87 0.36 -10.36
N GLU A 54 -21.90 0.95 -9.74
CA GLU A 54 -22.31 2.34 -9.95
C GLU A 54 -21.70 3.30 -8.89
N MET A 55 -21.37 4.51 -9.32
CA MET A 55 -21.01 5.61 -8.43
C MET A 55 -22.19 6.58 -8.35
N PRO A 56 -22.77 6.83 -7.15
CA PRO A 56 -23.95 7.69 -7.05
C PRO A 56 -23.60 9.14 -7.34
N ARG A 57 -24.63 9.88 -7.80
CA ARG A 57 -24.52 11.31 -8.03
C ARG A 57 -24.14 12.05 -6.74
N GLY A 58 -23.22 12.99 -6.85
CA GLY A 58 -22.75 13.81 -5.73
C GLY A 58 -21.68 13.16 -4.85
N ALA A 59 -21.31 11.89 -5.08
CA ALA A 59 -20.19 11.27 -4.37
C ALA A 59 -18.83 11.84 -4.80
N ALA A 60 -18.73 12.51 -5.94
CA ALA A 60 -17.53 13.23 -6.32
C ALA A 60 -17.35 14.50 -5.46
N ILE A 61 -16.21 14.64 -4.77
CA ILE A 61 -15.86 15.91 -4.13
C ILE A 61 -15.27 16.84 -5.19
N GLU A 62 -16.11 17.74 -5.70
CA GLU A 62 -15.80 18.62 -6.84
C GLU A 62 -14.56 19.50 -6.62
N ASP A 63 -14.39 20.03 -5.41
CA ASP A 63 -13.20 20.79 -5.00
C ASP A 63 -12.38 20.00 -3.96
N SER A 64 -11.86 18.86 -4.40
CA SER A 64 -11.03 17.98 -3.57
C SER A 64 -9.79 18.68 -3.01
N SER A 65 -9.27 19.70 -3.70
CA SER A 65 -8.14 20.49 -3.20
C SER A 65 -8.54 21.25 -1.94
N HIS A 66 -9.58 22.09 -2.03
CA HIS A 66 -10.02 22.88 -0.89
C HIS A 66 -10.62 22.05 0.24
N VAL A 67 -11.47 21.07 -0.10
CA VAL A 67 -12.24 20.31 0.90
C VAL A 67 -11.36 19.33 1.65
N VAL A 68 -10.49 18.60 0.96
CA VAL A 68 -9.69 17.53 1.59
C VAL A 68 -8.34 18.04 2.03
N PHE A 69 -7.61 18.82 1.22
CA PHE A 69 -6.31 19.34 1.65
C PHE A 69 -6.51 20.53 2.58
N ASP A 70 -6.98 21.66 2.06
CA ASP A 70 -6.95 22.94 2.79
C ASP A 70 -7.82 22.92 4.06
N LYS A 71 -9.02 22.33 4.01
CA LYS A 71 -9.98 22.30 5.13
C LYS A 71 -9.83 21.12 6.09
N PHE A 72 -9.15 20.06 5.68
CA PHE A 72 -9.02 18.86 6.50
C PHE A 72 -7.55 18.52 6.74
N LEU A 73 -6.83 18.01 5.74
CA LEU A 73 -5.47 17.49 5.94
C LEU A 73 -4.47 18.57 6.38
N GLU A 74 -4.64 19.83 5.99
CA GLU A 74 -3.79 20.95 6.37
C GLU A 74 -4.06 21.50 7.78
N ASP A 75 -5.11 21.06 8.47
CA ASP A 75 -5.43 21.53 9.84
C ASP A 75 -4.20 21.39 10.78
N PRO A 76 -3.79 22.46 11.49
CA PRO A 76 -2.58 22.45 12.32
C PRO A 76 -2.55 21.38 13.41
N ARG A 77 -3.70 20.85 13.82
CA ARG A 77 -3.81 19.76 14.81
C ARG A 77 -3.33 18.42 14.26
N ILE A 78 -3.35 18.25 12.94
CA ILE A 78 -2.90 17.02 12.27
C ILE A 78 -1.39 17.10 12.05
N GLY A 79 -0.63 16.24 12.72
CA GLY A 79 0.83 16.14 12.53
C GLY A 79 1.23 14.97 11.61
N THR A 80 0.34 13.98 11.44
CA THR A 80 0.62 12.75 10.70
C THR A 80 -0.57 12.41 9.80
N ILE A 81 -0.26 11.97 8.57
CA ILE A 81 -1.25 11.46 7.62
C ILE A 81 -0.87 10.03 7.25
N VAL A 82 -1.83 9.12 7.34
CA VAL A 82 -1.73 7.71 6.97
C VAL A 82 -2.54 7.49 5.70
N VAL A 83 -1.90 6.97 4.65
CA VAL A 83 -2.58 6.57 3.42
C VAL A 83 -2.73 5.06 3.38
N CYS A 84 -3.97 4.61 3.28
CA CYS A 84 -4.38 3.21 3.27
C CYS A 84 -4.60 2.73 1.83
N VAL A 85 -3.93 1.64 1.41
CA VAL A 85 -4.02 1.09 0.05
C VAL A 85 -4.50 -0.36 0.08
N HIS A 86 -5.62 -0.64 -0.57
CA HIS A 86 -6.24 -1.97 -0.58
C HIS A 86 -5.50 -2.97 -1.50
N GLY A 87 -5.79 -4.25 -1.28
CA GLY A 87 -5.28 -5.37 -2.07
C GLY A 87 -5.96 -5.60 -3.42
N PHE A 88 -5.63 -6.73 -4.01
CA PHE A 88 -6.25 -7.24 -5.23
C PHE A 88 -7.67 -7.71 -4.95
N ASN A 89 -8.58 -7.54 -5.91
CA ASN A 89 -9.99 -7.89 -5.81
C ASN A 89 -10.70 -7.21 -4.65
N VAL A 90 -10.51 -5.90 -4.53
CA VAL A 90 -11.18 -5.11 -3.50
C VAL A 90 -11.90 -3.96 -4.17
N GLU A 91 -13.23 -3.99 -4.11
CA GLU A 91 -14.06 -2.87 -4.56
C GLU A 91 -14.02 -1.72 -3.54
N LEU A 92 -14.46 -0.52 -3.94
CA LEU A 92 -14.33 0.67 -3.09
C LEU A 92 -15.05 0.52 -1.75
N PHE A 93 -16.23 -0.12 -1.71
CA PHE A 93 -16.94 -0.36 -0.45
C PHE A 93 -16.20 -1.36 0.45
N GLU A 94 -15.54 -2.37 -0.13
CA GLU A 94 -14.76 -3.36 0.62
C GLU A 94 -13.51 -2.70 1.18
N ALA A 95 -12.80 -1.92 0.38
CA ALA A 95 -11.65 -1.14 0.82
C ALA A 95 -12.05 -0.23 1.98
N PHE A 96 -13.15 0.52 1.81
CA PHE A 96 -13.73 1.34 2.86
C PHE A 96 -13.98 0.55 4.14
N THR A 97 -14.70 -0.56 4.04
CA THR A 97 -15.07 -1.40 5.18
C THR A 97 -13.84 -1.92 5.89
N TRP A 98 -12.84 -2.39 5.14
CA TRP A 98 -11.60 -2.96 5.65
C TRP A 98 -10.82 -1.93 6.48
N PHE A 99 -10.58 -0.74 5.94
CA PHE A 99 -9.85 0.31 6.66
C PHE A 99 -10.69 0.99 7.75
N ARG A 100 -12.02 0.96 7.63
CA ARG A 100 -12.93 1.37 8.70
C ARG A 100 -12.82 0.44 9.90
N ILE A 101 -12.87 -0.88 9.70
CA ILE A 101 -12.67 -1.88 10.74
C ILE A 101 -11.30 -1.70 11.39
N LEU A 102 -10.24 -1.52 10.59
CA LEU A 102 -8.88 -1.31 11.12
C LEU A 102 -8.82 -0.07 12.04
N THR A 103 -9.29 1.08 11.55
CA THR A 103 -9.23 2.34 12.32
C THR A 103 -10.13 2.32 13.55
N ASP A 104 -11.31 1.71 13.47
CA ASP A 104 -12.18 1.52 14.64
C ASP A 104 -11.52 0.61 15.67
N THR A 105 -10.94 -0.50 15.24
CA THR A 105 -10.23 -1.43 16.13
C THR A 105 -9.06 -0.74 16.83
N MET A 106 -8.31 0.12 16.12
CA MET A 106 -7.28 0.97 16.73
C MET A 106 -7.87 1.93 17.78
N LYS A 107 -8.98 2.61 17.47
CA LYS A 107 -9.66 3.54 18.39
C LYS A 107 -10.15 2.87 19.69
N HIS A 108 -10.41 1.56 19.68
CA HIS A 108 -10.77 0.83 20.90
C HIS A 108 -9.61 0.65 21.89
N LYS A 109 -8.36 0.88 21.48
CA LYS A 109 -7.23 0.91 22.42
C LYS A 109 -7.32 2.17 23.28
N PRO A 110 -7.23 2.07 24.62
CA PRO A 110 -7.24 3.24 25.51
C PRO A 110 -6.23 4.31 25.06
N GLY A 111 -6.69 5.57 24.96
CA GLY A 111 -5.89 6.70 24.51
C GLY A 111 -5.97 7.02 23.01
N LEU A 112 -6.13 6.00 22.15
CA LEU A 112 -6.05 6.20 20.69
C LEU A 112 -7.31 6.83 20.07
N SER A 113 -8.48 6.69 20.69
CA SER A 113 -9.74 7.27 20.18
C SER A 113 -9.68 8.79 20.00
N LYS A 114 -8.85 9.49 20.78
CA LYS A 114 -8.66 10.95 20.72
C LYS A 114 -7.51 11.38 19.80
N LYS A 115 -6.84 10.44 19.14
CA LYS A 115 -5.67 10.67 18.28
C LYS A 115 -5.93 10.37 16.82
N ILE A 116 -6.88 9.48 16.53
CA ILE A 116 -7.18 9.01 15.18
C ILE A 116 -8.40 9.75 14.63
N ILE A 117 -8.23 10.40 13.49
CA ILE A 117 -9.33 11.03 12.75
C ILE A 117 -9.42 10.43 11.34
N THR A 118 -10.65 10.24 10.88
CA THR A 118 -10.93 9.71 9.54
C THR A 118 -11.68 10.70 8.67
N SER A 119 -12.17 11.80 9.25
CA SER A 119 -12.99 12.79 8.57
C SER A 119 -12.92 14.16 9.24
N LYS A 120 -13.45 15.19 8.56
CA LYS A 120 -13.62 16.52 9.15
C LYS A 120 -14.57 16.51 10.36
N ALA A 121 -15.59 15.66 10.36
CA ALA A 121 -16.49 15.52 11.49
C ALA A 121 -15.77 14.98 12.75
N ASP A 122 -14.88 13.99 12.59
CA ASP A 122 -14.04 13.49 13.69
C ASP A 122 -13.18 14.62 14.27
N LEU A 123 -12.61 15.46 13.39
CA LEU A 123 -11.77 16.60 13.76
C LEU A 123 -12.55 17.69 14.52
N ASP A 124 -13.81 17.92 14.16
CA ASP A 124 -14.68 18.89 14.82
C ASP A 124 -15.11 18.44 16.22
N CYS A 125 -15.28 17.13 16.42
CA CYS A 125 -15.50 16.54 17.74
C CYS A 125 -14.29 16.62 18.67
N LEU A 126 -13.09 16.84 18.13
CA LEU A 126 -11.81 16.93 18.87
C LEU A 126 -11.26 18.37 18.89
N GLY A 127 -12.14 19.36 19.11
CA GLY A 127 -11.83 20.80 19.09
C GLY A 127 -10.60 21.21 19.91
N ASP A 128 -10.38 20.56 21.06
CA ASP A 128 -9.31 20.91 22.01
C ASP A 128 -8.00 20.14 21.80
N ALA A 129 -7.85 19.42 20.67
CA ALA A 129 -6.62 18.67 20.40
C ALA A 129 -5.41 19.60 20.17
N GLU A 130 -4.26 19.24 20.71
CA GLU A 130 -3.01 19.99 20.55
C GLU A 130 -2.52 19.98 19.09
N ALA A 131 -1.80 21.03 18.70
CA ALA A 131 -1.16 21.13 17.39
C ALA A 131 -0.26 19.90 17.12
N GLY A 132 -0.35 19.33 15.92
CA GLY A 132 0.42 18.16 15.51
C GLY A 132 0.10 16.85 16.24
N SER A 133 -0.87 16.82 17.14
CA SER A 133 -1.15 15.65 17.99
C SER A 133 -2.05 14.59 17.36
N LEU A 134 -2.73 14.93 16.25
CA LEU A 134 -3.67 14.04 15.56
C LEU A 134 -3.04 13.33 14.36
N THR A 135 -3.56 12.13 14.10
CA THR A 135 -3.22 11.30 12.94
C THR A 135 -4.47 11.12 12.07
N ALA A 136 -4.41 11.64 10.83
CA ALA A 136 -5.48 11.51 9.86
C ALA A 136 -5.30 10.26 8.99
N PHE A 137 -6.39 9.56 8.70
CA PHE A 137 -6.41 8.41 7.80
C PHE A 137 -7.21 8.73 6.54
N ILE A 138 -6.62 8.46 5.38
CA ILE A 138 -7.27 8.53 4.08
C ILE A 138 -7.01 7.24 3.30
N GLY A 139 -7.90 6.91 2.37
CA GLY A 139 -7.75 5.79 1.46
C GLY A 139 -7.19 6.22 0.11
N PHE A 140 -6.45 5.32 -0.54
CA PHE A 140 -6.13 5.37 -1.95
C PHE A 140 -6.65 4.10 -2.60
N SER A 141 -7.55 4.25 -3.57
CA SER A 141 -8.13 3.11 -4.27
C SER A 141 -7.66 3.06 -5.70
N TRP A 142 -7.07 1.94 -6.10
CA TRP A 142 -6.58 1.66 -7.45
C TRP A 142 -7.55 0.74 -8.21
N PRO A 143 -7.53 0.72 -9.55
CA PRO A 143 -8.50 -0.03 -10.32
C PRO A 143 -8.18 -1.52 -10.29
N SER A 144 -8.80 -2.24 -9.35
CA SER A 144 -8.78 -3.70 -9.32
C SER A 144 -10.11 -4.24 -9.85
N ASP A 145 -10.06 -5.12 -10.85
CA ASP A 145 -11.23 -5.80 -11.44
C ASP A 145 -11.57 -7.08 -10.68
N GLY A 146 -10.58 -7.62 -9.97
CA GLY A 146 -10.81 -8.55 -8.90
C GLY A 146 -11.17 -9.99 -9.28
N SER A 147 -11.50 -10.26 -10.52
CA SER A 147 -11.50 -11.66 -10.98
C SER A 147 -10.06 -12.20 -11.04
N ALA A 148 -9.80 -13.39 -10.46
CA ALA A 148 -8.50 -14.06 -10.55
C ALA A 148 -7.98 -14.20 -12.00
N LEU A 149 -8.89 -14.36 -12.97
CA LEU A 149 -8.58 -14.41 -14.40
C LEU A 149 -7.98 -13.10 -14.97
N LYS A 150 -8.20 -11.97 -14.29
CA LYS A 150 -7.70 -10.65 -14.67
C LYS A 150 -6.49 -10.20 -13.83
N TYR A 151 -5.90 -11.07 -13.02
CA TYR A 151 -4.72 -10.76 -12.21
C TYR A 151 -3.57 -10.08 -12.99
N PRO A 152 -3.21 -10.49 -14.23
CA PRO A 152 -2.22 -9.77 -15.04
C PRO A 152 -2.66 -8.38 -15.49
N SER A 153 -3.96 -8.15 -15.66
CA SER A 153 -4.53 -6.83 -15.96
C SER A 153 -4.42 -5.95 -14.73
N ASP A 154 -4.79 -6.46 -13.55
CA ASP A 154 -4.71 -5.73 -12.29
C ASP A 154 -3.27 -5.37 -11.92
N GLN A 155 -2.28 -6.21 -12.23
CA GLN A 155 -0.86 -5.82 -12.11
C GLN A 155 -0.49 -4.63 -13.00
N LYS A 156 -1.01 -4.57 -14.23
CA LYS A 156 -0.78 -3.42 -15.12
C LYS A 156 -1.46 -2.17 -14.61
N GLU A 157 -2.68 -2.29 -14.09
CA GLU A 157 -3.43 -1.18 -13.48
C GLU A 157 -2.76 -0.67 -12.19
N ALA A 158 -2.21 -1.57 -11.37
CA ALA A 158 -1.42 -1.22 -10.20
C ALA A 158 -0.18 -0.40 -10.58
N ILE A 159 0.54 -0.81 -11.63
CA ILE A 159 1.68 -0.03 -12.19
C ILE A 159 1.18 1.27 -12.83
N GLY A 160 0.07 1.26 -13.55
CA GLY A 160 -0.54 2.46 -14.15
C GLY A 160 -0.97 3.50 -13.10
N SER A 161 -1.17 3.07 -11.85
CA SER A 161 -1.55 3.93 -10.74
C SER A 161 -0.38 4.64 -10.04
N THR A 162 0.88 4.35 -10.41
CA THR A 162 2.06 4.89 -9.71
C THR A 162 2.17 6.41 -9.83
N ALA A 163 1.80 6.99 -10.97
CA ALA A 163 1.79 8.43 -11.16
C ALA A 163 0.79 9.14 -10.23
N ALA A 164 -0.44 8.62 -10.15
CA ALA A 164 -1.49 9.16 -9.29
C ALA A 164 -1.13 9.00 -7.80
N PHE A 165 -0.62 7.82 -7.41
CA PHE A 165 -0.21 7.57 -6.03
C PHE A 165 0.96 8.47 -5.63
N GLY A 166 2.02 8.55 -6.47
CA GLY A 166 3.16 9.44 -6.23
C GLY A 166 2.78 10.91 -6.13
N GLY A 167 1.82 11.36 -6.96
CA GLY A 167 1.20 12.69 -6.88
C GLY A 167 0.56 12.97 -5.51
N LEU A 168 -0.28 12.05 -5.03
CA LEU A 168 -0.91 12.15 -3.71
C LEU A 168 0.14 12.24 -2.59
N LEU A 169 1.15 11.36 -2.61
CA LEU A 169 2.18 11.34 -1.56
C LEU A 169 3.00 12.63 -1.55
N ALA A 170 3.37 13.15 -2.72
CA ALA A 170 4.12 14.41 -2.83
C ALA A 170 3.31 15.59 -2.29
N ARG A 171 2.03 15.67 -2.65
CA ARG A 171 1.13 16.71 -2.16
C ARG A 171 0.97 16.67 -0.64
N ILE A 172 0.87 15.46 -0.06
CA ILE A 172 0.85 15.31 1.40
C ILE A 172 2.17 15.78 2.01
N ARG A 173 3.33 15.38 1.47
CA ARG A 173 4.63 15.82 2.00
C ARG A 173 4.85 17.32 1.91
N LYS A 174 4.28 17.99 0.91
CA LYS A 174 4.31 19.46 0.78
C LYS A 174 3.73 20.18 1.99
N THR A 175 2.78 19.56 2.69
CA THR A 175 2.20 20.12 3.92
C THR A 175 3.16 20.13 5.12
N GLY A 176 4.33 19.48 5.01
CA GLY A 176 5.30 19.32 6.10
C GLY A 176 4.91 18.25 7.13
N LYS A 177 3.77 17.58 6.98
CA LYS A 177 3.28 16.55 7.90
C LYS A 177 3.97 15.21 7.68
N ARG A 178 4.08 14.41 8.73
CA ARG A 178 4.60 13.03 8.63
C ARG A 178 3.68 12.22 7.72
N LEU A 179 4.28 11.40 6.86
CA LEU A 179 3.56 10.55 5.92
C LEU A 179 3.84 9.10 6.23
N ASN A 180 2.78 8.37 6.56
CA ASN A 180 2.81 6.93 6.76
C ASN A 180 1.93 6.22 5.73
N LEU A 181 2.23 4.96 5.46
CA LEU A 181 1.46 4.11 4.58
C LEU A 181 1.05 2.82 5.29
N ILE A 182 -0.17 2.36 5.03
CA ILE A 182 -0.61 0.99 5.30
C ILE A 182 -1.09 0.40 3.98
N CYS A 183 -0.37 -0.59 3.46
CA CYS A 183 -0.79 -1.28 2.25
C CYS A 183 -1.03 -2.76 2.54
N HIS A 184 -2.04 -3.32 1.87
CA HIS A 184 -2.39 -4.73 1.97
C HIS A 184 -2.22 -5.42 0.64
N SER A 185 -1.63 -6.63 0.64
CA SER A 185 -1.52 -7.48 -0.55
C SER A 185 -0.99 -6.69 -1.76
N MET A 186 -1.66 -6.73 -2.92
CA MET A 186 -1.25 -5.97 -4.12
C MET A 186 -1.17 -4.43 -3.94
N GLY A 187 -1.72 -3.86 -2.86
CA GLY A 187 -1.47 -2.47 -2.50
C GLY A 187 0.00 -2.19 -2.16
N ASN A 188 0.73 -3.19 -1.64
CA ASN A 188 2.18 -3.09 -1.43
C ASN A 188 2.92 -3.01 -2.79
N TYR A 189 2.46 -3.78 -3.78
CA TYR A 189 2.96 -3.75 -5.16
C TYR A 189 2.85 -2.34 -5.76
N VAL A 190 1.68 -1.69 -5.62
CA VAL A 190 1.45 -0.29 -6.01
C VAL A 190 2.47 0.65 -5.36
N ALA A 191 2.61 0.57 -4.03
CA ALA A 191 3.50 1.46 -3.28
C ALA A 191 4.96 1.28 -3.68
N CYS A 192 5.41 0.03 -3.82
CA CYS A 192 6.81 -0.25 -4.11
C CYS A 192 7.20 0.09 -5.55
N HIS A 193 6.32 -0.14 -6.52
CA HIS A 193 6.51 0.35 -7.88
C HIS A 193 6.51 1.88 -7.92
N THR A 194 5.64 2.53 -7.15
CA THR A 194 5.65 4.00 -7.03
C THR A 194 6.98 4.50 -6.51
N PHE A 195 7.52 3.91 -5.44
CA PHE A 195 8.82 4.32 -4.91
C PHE A 195 9.96 4.10 -5.91
N LYS A 196 9.93 2.98 -6.66
CA LYS A 196 10.88 2.71 -7.74
C LYS A 196 10.78 3.78 -8.84
N ASP A 197 9.58 4.17 -9.24
CA ASP A 197 9.37 5.14 -10.31
C ASP A 197 9.80 6.55 -9.88
N LEU A 198 9.51 6.92 -8.63
CA LEU A 198 9.93 8.20 -8.03
C LEU A 198 11.45 8.31 -7.93
N ILE A 199 12.14 7.29 -7.36
CA ILE A 199 13.60 7.33 -7.18
C ILE A 199 14.36 7.31 -8.51
N ASN A 200 13.79 6.66 -9.52
CA ASN A 200 14.35 6.61 -10.88
C ASN A 200 13.88 7.76 -11.77
N LYS A 201 13.05 8.67 -11.24
CA LYS A 201 12.48 9.82 -11.97
C LYS A 201 11.71 9.41 -13.24
N VAL A 202 11.14 8.22 -13.25
CA VAL A 202 10.19 7.76 -14.29
C VAL A 202 8.88 8.53 -14.13
N VAL A 203 8.48 8.78 -12.89
CA VAL A 203 7.37 9.64 -12.50
C VAL A 203 7.95 10.81 -11.70
N ILE A 204 7.57 12.04 -12.07
CA ILE A 204 7.88 13.25 -11.29
C ILE A 204 6.56 13.92 -10.93
N PRO A 205 6.14 13.86 -9.65
CA PRO A 205 4.91 14.52 -9.20
C PRO A 205 4.94 16.03 -9.50
N PRO A 206 3.82 16.64 -9.92
CA PRO A 206 3.76 18.07 -10.20
C PRO A 206 4.22 18.95 -9.03
N ASP A 207 3.86 18.57 -7.80
CA ASP A 207 4.25 19.29 -6.58
C ASP A 207 5.77 19.25 -6.30
N VAL A 208 6.53 18.34 -6.92
CA VAL A 208 7.99 18.25 -6.76
C VAL A 208 8.72 19.18 -7.71
N VAL A 209 8.11 19.56 -8.85
CA VAL A 209 8.79 20.31 -9.91
C VAL A 209 9.18 21.70 -9.40
N GLY A 210 10.48 21.91 -9.19
CA GLY A 210 11.03 23.17 -8.67
C GLY A 210 10.92 23.35 -7.15
N ASP A 211 10.36 22.38 -6.43
CA ASP A 211 10.23 22.43 -4.97
C ASP A 211 11.54 22.03 -4.29
N LYS A 212 12.20 23.01 -3.65
CA LYS A 212 13.50 22.82 -3.00
C LYS A 212 13.44 21.94 -1.75
N THR A 213 12.25 21.70 -1.20
CA THR A 213 12.04 20.88 -0.01
C THR A 213 11.73 19.43 -0.35
N LEU A 214 10.97 19.19 -1.43
CA LEU A 214 10.56 17.85 -1.83
C LEU A 214 11.59 17.15 -2.73
N VAL A 215 12.31 17.89 -3.58
CA VAL A 215 13.33 17.31 -4.48
C VAL A 215 14.37 16.48 -3.70
N PRO A 216 14.97 16.97 -2.60
CA PRO A 216 15.94 16.20 -1.82
C PRO A 216 15.37 14.91 -1.18
N LEU A 217 14.05 14.85 -0.95
CA LEU A 217 13.40 13.66 -0.38
C LEU A 217 13.32 12.50 -1.39
N LEU A 218 13.35 12.81 -2.69
CA LEU A 218 13.30 11.83 -3.78
C LEU A 218 14.69 11.46 -4.33
N GLU A 219 15.77 11.92 -3.70
CA GLU A 219 17.13 11.56 -4.06
C GLU A 219 17.58 10.24 -3.42
N ARG A 220 18.49 9.55 -4.11
CA ARG A 220 19.13 8.35 -3.56
C ARG A 220 19.91 8.72 -2.32
N LYS A 221 19.54 8.12 -1.20
CA LYS A 221 20.27 8.28 0.06
C LYS A 221 21.53 7.42 0.03
N GLU A 222 22.66 8.02 0.35
CA GLU A 222 23.90 7.30 0.65
C GLU A 222 23.71 6.50 1.93
N LEU A 223 24.15 5.25 1.92
CA LEU A 223 24.03 4.35 3.05
C LEU A 223 25.43 4.00 3.51
N ALA A 224 25.67 4.14 4.80
CA ALA A 224 26.94 3.72 5.39
C ALA A 224 27.15 2.21 5.14
N PRO A 225 28.38 1.77 4.81
CA PRO A 225 28.71 0.34 4.73
C PRO A 225 28.40 -0.33 6.09
N GLY A 226 27.40 -1.21 6.11
CA GLY A 226 26.97 -1.92 7.33
C GLY A 226 26.01 -1.16 8.26
N GLY A 227 25.50 0.02 7.85
CA GLY A 227 24.74 0.90 8.74
C GLY A 227 23.22 0.62 8.84
N GLY A 228 22.68 0.81 10.04
CA GLY A 228 21.24 0.80 10.34
C GLY A 228 20.52 2.07 9.83
N VAL A 229 19.22 2.23 10.11
CA VAL A 229 18.48 3.48 9.79
C VAL A 229 19.10 4.69 10.47
N GLU A 230 19.69 4.45 11.64
CA GLU A 230 20.29 5.45 12.51
C GLU A 230 21.56 6.07 11.89
N ASP A 231 22.13 5.45 10.85
CA ASP A 231 23.33 5.93 10.16
C ASP A 231 23.03 6.89 9.01
N VAL A 232 21.76 7.28 8.82
CA VAL A 232 21.36 8.35 7.89
C VAL A 232 21.18 9.66 8.66
N VAL A 233 22.29 10.35 8.91
CA VAL A 233 22.31 11.61 9.68
C VAL A 233 21.57 12.73 8.93
N GLY A 234 20.59 13.36 9.60
CA GLY A 234 20.10 14.71 9.25
C GLY A 234 19.25 14.85 7.99
N LYS A 235 18.62 13.79 7.47
CA LYS A 235 17.72 13.89 6.31
C LYS A 235 16.30 13.43 6.63
N ASP A 236 15.33 14.29 6.31
CA ASP A 236 13.92 13.92 6.22
C ASP A 236 13.74 12.80 5.17
N TRP A 237 12.70 11.99 5.37
CA TRP A 237 12.34 10.88 4.50
C TRP A 237 11.08 11.22 3.71
N PHE A 238 10.91 10.60 2.54
CA PHE A 238 9.69 10.80 1.78
C PHE A 238 8.49 10.12 2.47
N VAL A 239 8.72 8.92 3.02
CA VAL A 239 7.76 8.19 3.86
C VAL A 239 8.42 7.83 5.19
N ASP A 240 7.75 8.17 6.29
CA ASP A 240 8.22 7.92 7.65
C ASP A 240 8.06 6.46 8.04
N THR A 241 6.86 5.89 7.86
CA THR A 241 6.60 4.47 8.13
C THR A 241 5.78 3.85 7.03
N PHE A 242 6.22 2.70 6.52
CA PHE A 242 5.46 1.88 5.59
C PHE A 242 5.14 0.53 6.21
N VAL A 243 3.86 0.30 6.51
CA VAL A 243 3.33 -0.97 7.01
C VAL A 243 2.80 -1.79 5.82
N MET A 244 3.44 -2.94 5.59
CA MET A 244 3.04 -3.94 4.60
C MET A 244 2.29 -5.06 5.30
N ILE A 245 1.02 -5.25 4.95
CA ILE A 245 0.17 -6.32 5.49
C ILE A 245 0.01 -7.40 4.41
N ALA A 246 0.08 -8.66 4.83
CA ALA A 246 -0.09 -9.83 3.97
C ALA A 246 0.85 -9.85 2.73
N PRO A 247 2.17 -9.62 2.89
CA PRO A 247 3.09 -9.57 1.75
C PRO A 247 3.46 -10.99 1.32
N ASP A 248 2.56 -11.71 0.68
CA ASP A 248 2.76 -13.10 0.26
C ASP A 248 3.91 -13.22 -0.79
N VAL A 249 3.69 -12.67 -1.99
CA VAL A 249 4.70 -12.67 -3.07
C VAL A 249 5.83 -11.67 -2.79
N GLU A 250 5.56 -10.71 -1.92
CA GLU A 250 6.43 -9.57 -1.63
C GLU A 250 7.40 -9.84 -0.50
N ARG A 251 7.13 -10.81 0.38
CA ARG A 251 8.07 -11.22 1.44
C ARG A 251 9.41 -11.61 0.83
N ARG A 252 9.43 -12.37 -0.29
CA ARG A 252 10.68 -12.69 -1.02
C ARG A 252 11.36 -11.46 -1.58
N HIS A 253 10.56 -10.51 -2.06
CA HIS A 253 11.02 -9.22 -2.54
C HIS A 253 11.29 -8.21 -1.43
N VAL A 254 11.37 -8.60 -0.16
CA VAL A 254 11.85 -7.74 0.94
C VAL A 254 12.76 -8.48 1.92
N THR A 255 13.14 -9.72 1.60
CA THR A 255 14.03 -10.58 2.41
C THR A 255 15.32 -10.91 1.66
N LYS A 256 16.44 -10.93 2.37
CA LYS A 256 17.74 -11.30 1.80
C LYS A 256 17.79 -12.81 1.59
N CYS A 257 18.07 -13.26 0.36
CA CYS A 257 18.31 -14.66 0.05
C CYS A 257 19.82 -14.96 0.09
N LYS A 258 20.21 -16.13 0.62
CA LYS A 258 21.58 -16.64 0.44
C LYS A 258 21.67 -17.25 -0.95
N ASP A 259 22.69 -16.86 -1.71
CA ASP A 259 23.10 -17.60 -2.90
C ASP A 259 23.56 -19.00 -2.44
N PRO A 260 22.96 -20.09 -2.94
CA PRO A 260 23.39 -21.46 -2.60
C PRO A 260 24.84 -21.74 -3.03
N ASP A 261 25.35 -21.03 -4.04
CA ASP A 261 26.61 -21.32 -4.72
C ASP A 261 27.72 -20.31 -4.39
N GLN A 262 27.45 -19.25 -3.62
CA GLN A 262 28.45 -18.24 -3.24
C GLN A 262 28.56 -18.03 -1.73
N HIS A 263 29.77 -18.20 -1.18
CA HIS A 263 30.09 -17.96 0.22
C HIS A 263 30.12 -16.48 0.63
N HIS A 264 29.87 -15.55 -0.29
CA HIS A 264 29.91 -14.13 -0.02
C HIS A 264 28.65 -13.42 -0.53
N GLU A 265 28.00 -12.74 0.43
CA GLU A 265 26.94 -11.74 0.29
C GLU A 265 25.54 -12.24 -0.11
N THR A 266 24.61 -12.14 0.84
CA THR A 266 23.17 -12.23 0.59
C THR A 266 22.75 -11.05 -0.30
N LEU A 267 22.46 -11.32 -1.57
CA LEU A 267 22.00 -10.31 -2.52
C LEU A 267 20.48 -10.34 -2.66
N TYR A 268 19.95 -9.16 -2.94
CA TYR A 268 18.54 -8.91 -3.14
C TYR A 268 18.25 -8.78 -4.65
N VAL A 269 17.20 -9.43 -5.16
CA VAL A 269 16.95 -9.56 -6.62
C VAL A 269 15.58 -8.99 -7.08
N GLY A 270 14.79 -8.38 -6.18
CA GLY A 270 13.46 -7.87 -6.53
C GLY A 270 13.43 -6.43 -7.10
N PRO A 271 12.30 -5.97 -7.65
CA PRO A 271 12.13 -4.56 -8.06
C PRO A 271 11.94 -3.57 -6.88
N PHE A 272 11.73 -4.04 -5.65
CA PHE A 272 11.22 -3.25 -4.52
C PHE A 272 12.33 -2.53 -3.72
N TYR A 273 13.55 -3.07 -3.69
CA TYR A 273 14.64 -2.56 -2.83
C TYR A 273 15.08 -1.14 -3.14
N SER A 274 15.21 -0.78 -4.42
CA SER A 274 15.73 0.55 -4.78
C SER A 274 14.86 1.70 -4.26
N GLY A 275 13.53 1.61 -4.36
CA GLY A 275 12.64 2.65 -3.86
C GLY A 275 12.55 2.66 -2.33
N LEU A 276 12.30 1.48 -1.74
CA LEU A 276 12.11 1.33 -0.29
C LEU A 276 13.33 1.74 0.52
N GLN A 277 14.52 1.42 0.03
CA GLN A 277 15.77 1.71 0.73
C GLN A 277 16.05 3.22 0.81
N HIS A 278 15.70 3.99 -0.22
CA HIS A 278 16.04 5.40 -0.31
C HIS A 278 14.90 6.33 0.14
N LEU A 279 13.64 5.93 -0.03
CA LEU A 279 12.49 6.82 0.20
C LEU A 279 11.79 6.58 1.54
N VAL A 280 11.93 5.39 2.13
CA VAL A 280 11.18 4.98 3.32
C VAL A 280 12.11 4.83 4.52
N ARG A 281 11.81 5.50 5.63
CA ARG A 281 12.59 5.41 6.87
C ARG A 281 12.41 4.06 7.54
N ARG A 282 11.20 3.79 8.05
CA ARG A 282 10.83 2.55 8.74
C ARG A 282 9.93 1.70 7.85
N LYS A 283 10.24 0.41 7.75
CA LYS A 283 9.45 -0.58 7.03
C LYS A 283 8.96 -1.63 8.02
N VAL A 284 7.68 -1.93 8.02
CA VAL A 284 7.08 -2.90 8.93
C VAL A 284 6.36 -3.94 8.10
N ASN A 285 6.78 -5.18 8.19
CA ASN A 285 6.14 -6.30 7.53
C ASN A 285 5.29 -7.07 8.53
N VAL A 286 3.97 -7.06 8.35
CA VAL A 286 3.01 -7.87 9.09
C VAL A 286 2.65 -9.09 8.23
N TYR A 287 3.18 -10.26 8.61
CA TYR A 287 3.01 -11.50 7.85
C TYR A 287 2.36 -12.59 8.68
N SER A 288 1.65 -13.53 8.02
CA SER A 288 1.16 -14.76 8.64
C SER A 288 1.75 -15.99 7.93
N ARG A 289 1.97 -17.06 8.70
CA ARG A 289 2.35 -18.37 8.15
C ARG A 289 1.18 -19.17 7.59
N PHE A 290 -0.05 -18.75 7.89
CA PHE A 290 -1.28 -19.38 7.44
C PHE A 290 -1.99 -18.56 6.37
N ASP A 291 -1.29 -17.59 5.78
CA ASP A 291 -1.79 -16.79 4.67
C ASP A 291 -2.03 -17.69 3.45
N GLY A 292 -3.30 -17.92 3.11
CA GLY A 292 -3.73 -18.77 2.02
C GLY A 292 -3.45 -18.19 0.63
N ALA A 293 -3.14 -16.89 0.49
CA ALA A 293 -2.80 -16.29 -0.80
C ALA A 293 -1.56 -16.95 -1.43
N LEU A 294 -0.64 -17.46 -0.59
CA LEU A 294 0.54 -18.23 -0.99
C LEU A 294 0.17 -19.42 -1.89
N SER A 295 -0.97 -20.05 -1.61
CA SER A 295 -1.45 -21.21 -2.36
C SER A 295 -2.03 -20.83 -3.73
N ILE A 296 -2.69 -19.68 -3.84
CA ILE A 296 -3.28 -19.17 -5.09
C ILE A 296 -2.18 -18.70 -6.05
N SER A 297 -1.18 -17.96 -5.54
CA SER A 297 0.01 -17.55 -6.31
C SER A 297 0.78 -18.75 -6.89
N ASN A 298 0.83 -19.86 -6.16
CA ASN A 298 1.47 -21.09 -6.62
C ASN A 298 0.61 -21.86 -7.65
N ILE A 299 -0.72 -21.85 -7.52
CA ILE A 299 -1.64 -22.41 -8.53
C ILE A 299 -1.58 -21.59 -9.82
N GLU A 300 -1.40 -20.28 -9.76
CA GLU A 300 -1.27 -19.38 -10.93
C GLU A 300 0.06 -19.53 -11.70
N LYS A 301 1.12 -20.04 -11.05
CA LYS A 301 2.39 -20.36 -11.73
C LYS A 301 2.29 -21.60 -12.62
N MET A 302 1.43 -22.57 -12.27
CA MET A 302 1.26 -23.82 -13.02
C MET A 302 0.78 -23.61 -14.49
N PRO A 303 -0.18 -22.70 -14.80
CA PRO A 303 -0.54 -22.40 -16.18
C PRO A 303 0.55 -21.64 -16.96
N ARG A 304 1.37 -20.81 -16.29
CA ARG A 304 2.53 -20.14 -16.92
C ARG A 304 3.61 -21.16 -17.29
N GLU A 305 3.84 -22.17 -16.46
CA GLU A 305 4.72 -23.31 -16.75
C GLU A 305 4.17 -24.20 -17.88
N ALA A 306 2.86 -24.43 -17.91
CA ALA A 306 2.21 -25.17 -18.99
C ALA A 306 2.28 -24.43 -20.33
N ALA A 307 2.03 -23.11 -20.36
CA ALA A 307 2.10 -22.31 -21.57
C ALA A 307 3.52 -22.17 -22.14
N LEU A 308 4.54 -22.11 -21.27
CA LEU A 308 5.95 -22.17 -21.68
C LEU A 308 6.38 -23.59 -22.12
N SER A 309 5.80 -24.65 -21.54
CA SER A 309 6.06 -26.05 -21.95
C SER A 309 5.53 -26.39 -23.33
N VAL A 310 4.51 -25.67 -23.81
CA VAL A 310 3.93 -25.87 -25.15
C VAL A 310 4.75 -25.13 -26.22
N ALA A 311 5.50 -24.08 -25.83
CA ALA A 311 6.43 -23.39 -26.74
C ALA A 311 7.74 -24.17 -26.97
N ASP A 312 8.06 -25.16 -26.13
CA ASP A 312 9.29 -25.97 -26.18
C ASP A 312 9.08 -27.40 -26.70
N THR A 313 8.25 -27.56 -27.74
CA THR A 313 8.17 -28.84 -28.47
C THR A 313 9.37 -29.05 -29.40
N MET A 314 10.60 -28.79 -28.93
CA MET A 314 11.84 -29.29 -29.54
C MET A 314 12.94 -29.51 -28.50
N ASN A 315 13.38 -30.78 -28.44
CA ASN A 315 14.60 -31.35 -27.87
C ASN A 315 14.66 -31.71 -26.36
N THR A 316 14.44 -33.00 -26.10
CA THR A 316 15.42 -33.93 -25.48
C THR A 316 16.24 -33.47 -24.27
N VAL A 317 15.65 -32.79 -23.27
CA VAL A 317 16.33 -32.52 -21.97
C VAL A 317 15.36 -32.72 -20.79
N THR A 318 14.48 -33.71 -20.85
CA THR A 318 13.38 -33.88 -19.87
C THR A 318 13.78 -34.50 -18.53
N PHE A 319 15.04 -34.93 -18.34
CA PHE A 319 15.54 -35.41 -17.03
C PHE A 319 16.28 -34.35 -16.20
N GLY A 320 16.54 -33.16 -16.76
CA GLY A 320 17.18 -32.05 -16.05
C GLY A 320 16.21 -31.18 -15.24
N LEU A 321 14.96 -31.03 -15.73
CA LEU A 321 14.00 -30.05 -15.20
C LEU A 321 13.30 -30.51 -13.91
N PHE A 322 12.97 -31.80 -13.77
CA PHE A 322 12.46 -32.34 -12.49
C PHE A 322 13.53 -32.28 -11.39
N LYS A 323 14.79 -32.55 -11.73
CA LYS A 323 15.93 -32.35 -10.82
C LYS A 323 16.19 -30.87 -10.53
N PHE A 324 15.93 -29.96 -11.47
CA PHE A 324 16.01 -28.52 -11.27
C PHE A 324 14.93 -28.04 -10.29
N LEU A 325 13.69 -28.52 -10.41
CA LEU A 325 12.58 -28.19 -9.50
C LEU A 325 12.79 -28.75 -8.09
N GLU A 326 13.31 -29.97 -7.94
CA GLU A 326 13.68 -30.53 -6.61
C GLU A 326 14.91 -29.85 -6.00
N ARG A 327 15.82 -29.33 -6.83
CA ARG A 327 17.00 -28.55 -6.41
C ARG A 327 16.74 -27.06 -6.31
N ASN A 328 15.59 -26.56 -6.76
CA ASN A 328 15.30 -25.14 -6.72
C ASN A 328 15.15 -24.75 -5.24
N PRO A 329 16.05 -23.92 -4.69
CA PRO A 329 15.98 -23.50 -3.29
C PRO A 329 14.61 -22.90 -2.97
N ASP A 330 13.97 -22.29 -3.96
CA ASP A 330 12.68 -21.61 -3.90
C ASP A 330 11.53 -22.48 -3.39
N TYR A 331 11.46 -23.75 -3.79
CA TYR A 331 10.39 -24.66 -3.35
C TYR A 331 10.55 -25.09 -1.88
N HIS A 332 11.80 -25.19 -1.41
CA HIS A 332 12.12 -25.47 -0.02
C HIS A 332 11.86 -24.27 0.88
N TRP A 333 12.12 -23.06 0.40
CA TRP A 333 11.82 -21.83 1.13
C TRP A 333 10.31 -21.59 1.24
N GLU A 334 9.55 -21.85 0.19
CA GLU A 334 8.08 -21.80 0.20
C GLU A 334 7.44 -22.67 1.29
N LYS A 335 7.90 -23.92 1.44
CA LYS A 335 7.48 -24.80 2.56
C LYS A 335 7.95 -24.30 3.94
N ARG A 336 9.09 -23.62 4.01
CA ARG A 336 9.73 -23.19 5.27
C ARG A 336 9.34 -21.78 5.74
N LEU A 337 8.64 -20.98 4.94
CA LEU A 337 8.23 -19.61 5.29
C LEU A 337 7.35 -19.53 6.55
N GLY A 338 6.79 -20.65 7.01
CA GLY A 338 6.05 -20.79 8.27
C GLY A 338 6.73 -21.67 9.35
N GLU A 339 7.84 -22.33 9.04
CA GLU A 339 8.51 -23.32 9.90
C GLU A 339 9.91 -22.86 10.37
N ALA A 340 10.55 -21.94 9.66
CA ALA A 340 11.87 -21.41 9.98
C ALA A 340 11.78 -20.00 10.60
N PRO A 341 12.77 -19.58 11.43
CA PRO A 341 12.86 -18.20 11.92
C PRO A 341 12.82 -17.21 10.74
N ALA A 342 12.25 -16.02 10.98
CA ALA A 342 12.10 -15.00 9.94
C ALA A 342 13.43 -14.79 9.18
N PRO A 343 13.41 -14.78 7.84
CA PRO A 343 14.62 -14.54 7.06
C PRO A 343 15.24 -13.19 7.45
N MET A 344 16.56 -13.05 7.25
CA MET A 344 17.24 -11.80 7.53
C MET A 344 16.60 -10.66 6.72
N ASN A 345 16.22 -9.61 7.44
CA ASN A 345 15.64 -8.40 6.88
C ASN A 345 16.56 -7.81 5.79
N ALA A 346 16.01 -7.48 4.61
CA ALA A 346 16.84 -7.09 3.47
C ALA A 346 17.46 -5.69 3.59
N ALA A 347 16.74 -4.74 4.20
CA ALA A 347 17.13 -3.35 4.28
C ALA A 347 17.25 -2.87 5.74
N PRO A 348 18.08 -1.84 6.01
CA PRO A 348 18.02 -1.11 7.27
C PRO A 348 16.61 -0.58 7.53
N GLY A 349 16.16 -0.69 8.78
CA GLY A 349 14.86 -0.15 9.23
C GLY A 349 13.67 -1.02 8.99
N PHE A 350 13.93 -2.24 8.58
CA PHE A 350 12.90 -3.24 8.43
C PHE A 350 12.62 -3.92 9.78
N CYS A 351 11.35 -4.00 10.15
CA CYS A 351 10.82 -4.75 11.26
C CYS A 351 9.84 -5.80 10.71
N SER A 352 9.89 -7.01 11.26
CA SER A 352 9.01 -8.11 10.84
C SER A 352 8.17 -8.53 12.04
N LEU A 353 6.85 -8.51 11.87
CA LEU A 353 5.83 -8.82 12.86
C LEU A 353 5.05 -10.07 12.41
N ASN A 354 5.09 -11.12 13.23
CA ASN A 354 4.31 -12.32 12.95
C ASN A 354 2.87 -12.14 13.45
N ALA A 355 1.93 -11.98 12.52
CA ALA A 355 0.50 -11.81 12.80
C ALA A 355 -0.10 -12.98 13.61
N THR A 356 0.34 -14.22 13.34
CA THR A 356 -0.14 -15.40 14.07
C THR A 356 0.30 -15.36 15.54
N GLU A 357 1.54 -14.91 15.80
CA GLU A 357 2.06 -14.78 17.17
C GLU A 357 1.38 -13.64 17.90
N LEU A 358 1.22 -12.48 17.25
CA LEU A 358 0.55 -11.31 17.82
C LEU A 358 -0.89 -11.62 18.23
N ALA A 359 -1.65 -12.29 17.36
CA ALA A 359 -3.06 -12.59 17.60
C ALA A 359 -3.30 -13.87 18.44
N GLY A 360 -2.25 -14.66 18.72
CA GLY A 360 -2.39 -15.95 19.43
C GLY A 360 -3.25 -17.00 18.70
N ARG A 361 -3.55 -16.80 17.41
CA ARG A 361 -4.39 -17.67 16.58
C ARG A 361 -3.91 -17.71 15.14
N LYS A 362 -4.44 -18.65 14.34
CA LYS A 362 -4.20 -18.65 12.89
C LYS A 362 -4.83 -17.40 12.28
N ILE A 363 -4.07 -16.75 11.39
CA ILE A 363 -4.49 -15.55 10.65
C ILE A 363 -4.36 -15.87 9.17
N ASP A 364 -5.46 -15.79 8.42
CA ASP A 364 -5.46 -15.87 6.97
C ASP A 364 -5.31 -14.47 6.34
N HIS A 365 -5.18 -14.40 5.01
CA HIS A 365 -4.92 -13.19 4.22
C HIS A 365 -5.89 -12.03 4.51
N SER A 366 -7.18 -12.35 4.67
CA SER A 366 -8.25 -11.40 4.96
C SER A 366 -8.33 -11.00 6.44
N ASP A 367 -7.89 -11.89 7.34
CA ASP A 367 -8.14 -11.81 8.79
C ASP A 367 -7.21 -10.83 9.51
N HIS A 368 -6.22 -10.27 8.81
CA HIS A 368 -5.17 -9.45 9.42
C HIS A 368 -5.69 -8.24 10.19
N ILE A 369 -6.80 -7.64 9.74
CA ILE A 369 -7.36 -6.43 10.35
C ILE A 369 -8.41 -6.72 11.44
N ASP A 370 -8.92 -7.95 11.48
CA ASP A 370 -9.96 -8.39 12.42
C ASP A 370 -9.36 -8.85 13.75
N ALA A 371 -8.04 -8.86 13.88
CA ALA A 371 -7.33 -9.13 15.13
C ALA A 371 -6.92 -7.81 15.81
N PRO A 372 -7.51 -7.46 16.97
CA PRO A 372 -7.18 -6.22 17.68
C PRO A 372 -5.70 -6.08 18.00
N GLU A 373 -5.03 -7.18 18.34
CA GLU A 373 -3.60 -7.21 18.67
C GLU A 373 -2.75 -6.74 17.50
N ILE A 374 -3.13 -7.11 16.26
CA ILE A 374 -2.45 -6.68 15.04
C ILE A 374 -2.71 -5.21 14.80
N ALA A 375 -3.98 -4.77 14.84
CA ALA A 375 -4.34 -3.37 14.63
C ALA A 375 -3.66 -2.42 15.64
N TRP A 376 -3.62 -2.81 16.92
CA TRP A 376 -2.94 -2.07 17.97
C TRP A 376 -1.43 -2.02 17.77
N LYS A 377 -0.83 -3.13 17.34
CA LYS A 377 0.59 -3.15 17.03
C LYS A 377 0.91 -2.25 15.84
N ILE A 378 0.08 -2.25 14.80
CA ILE A 378 0.22 -1.33 13.67
C ILE A 378 0.14 0.12 14.14
N ALA A 379 -0.80 0.48 15.01
CA ALA A 379 -0.90 1.85 15.55
C ALA A 379 0.37 2.27 16.32
N GLU A 380 0.95 1.38 17.12
CA GLU A 380 2.23 1.62 17.81
C GLU A 380 3.37 1.86 16.82
N GLU A 381 3.46 1.03 15.77
CA GLU A 381 4.49 1.16 14.74
C GLU A 381 4.36 2.44 13.91
N LEU A 382 3.14 2.96 13.77
CA LEU A 382 2.86 4.27 13.17
C LEU A 382 3.17 5.45 14.11
N GLY A 383 3.57 5.17 15.36
CA GLY A 383 3.87 6.18 16.37
C GLY A 383 2.63 6.89 16.91
N ILE A 384 1.49 6.19 16.95
CA ILE A 384 0.24 6.68 17.56
C ILE A 384 0.22 6.18 19.01
N HIS A 385 0.28 7.10 19.96
CA HIS A 385 0.36 6.82 21.40
C HIS A 385 -0.75 7.53 22.18
#